data_AF-A0A7U9XKH8-F1
#
_entry.id   AF-A0A7U9XKH8-F1
#
_cell.length_a   1.000
_cell.length_b   1.000
_cell.length_c   1.000
_cell.angle_alpha   90.00
_cell.angle_beta   90.00
_cell.angle_gamma   90.00
#
_symmetry.space_group_name_H-M   'P 1'
#
loop_
_entity.id
_entity.type
_entity.pdbx_description
1 polymer ?
#
loop_
_entity_poly.entity_id
_entity_poly.type
_entity_poly.pdbx_seq_one_letter_code
_entity_poly.pdbx_strand_id
1 'polypeptide(L)'
;MPHIRPGCRVDYGVGRILFVEEVAEVLNPMGEGISAGMGSGYCAASAVMEHFDNPETVREAYRQSTGNQKSYMQRQWSLVGGMAGTFREMA
;
A
#
# COMPACT_ATOMS: atom_id res chain seq x y z
N MET A 1 -1.99 -9.23 -1.76
CA MET A 1 -1.84 -8.91 -0.33
C MET A 1 -2.83 -9.77 0.44
N PRO A 2 -2.41 -10.54 1.45
CA PRO A 2 -3.04 -11.84 1.61
C PRO A 2 -4.31 -11.88 2.48
N HIS A 3 -4.83 -10.76 3.01
CA HIS A 3 -6.13 -10.71 3.69
C HIS A 3 -7.08 -9.60 3.27
N ILE A 4 -6.82 -8.94 2.14
CA ILE A 4 -7.88 -8.22 1.44
C ILE A 4 -8.81 -9.31 0.91
N ARG A 5 -9.96 -9.49 1.58
CA ARG A 5 -10.91 -10.58 1.31
C ARG A 5 -11.14 -10.71 -0.21
N PRO A 6 -11.25 -11.92 -0.78
CA PRO A 6 -11.63 -12.08 -2.18
C PRO A 6 -12.88 -11.23 -2.48
N GLY A 7 -12.76 -10.29 -3.43
CA GLY A 7 -13.80 -9.29 -3.73
C GLY A 7 -13.50 -7.87 -3.26
N CYS A 8 -12.57 -7.69 -2.32
CA CYS A 8 -12.00 -6.39 -2.00
C CYS A 8 -10.83 -6.14 -2.97
N ARG A 9 -10.95 -5.12 -3.81
CA ARG A 9 -9.94 -4.81 -4.82
C ARG A 9 -8.91 -3.85 -4.22
N VAL A 10 -7.63 -4.18 -4.41
CA VAL A 10 -6.57 -3.19 -4.24
C VAL A 10 -6.59 -2.26 -5.45
N ASP A 11 -6.62 -0.97 -5.20
CA ASP A 11 -6.47 0.04 -6.23
C ASP A 11 -5.75 1.26 -5.65
N TYR A 12 -4.94 1.92 -6.46
CA TYR A 12 -4.29 3.17 -6.10
C TYR A 12 -5.20 4.39 -6.34
N GLY A 13 -6.32 4.20 -7.04
CA GLY A 13 -7.31 5.24 -7.28
C GLY A 13 -8.01 5.15 -8.63
N VAL A 14 -9.04 5.96 -8.80
CA VAL A 14 -9.83 6.08 -10.03
C VAL A 14 -9.99 7.55 -10.41
N GLY A 15 -9.60 7.91 -11.64
CA GLY A 15 -9.63 9.30 -12.10
C GLY A 15 -8.86 10.20 -11.15
N ARG A 16 -9.54 11.17 -10.53
CA ARG A 16 -8.95 12.15 -9.59
C ARG A 16 -9.05 11.75 -8.11
N ILE A 17 -9.49 10.52 -7.83
CA ILE A 17 -9.58 9.97 -6.47
C ILE A 17 -8.40 9.04 -6.28
N LEU A 18 -7.60 9.28 -5.24
CA LEU A 18 -6.53 8.37 -4.81
C LEU A 18 -6.98 7.61 -3.57
N PHE A 19 -6.60 6.34 -3.49
CA PHE A 19 -6.73 5.54 -2.28
C PHE A 19 -5.38 5.43 -1.60
N VAL A 20 -5.37 5.25 -0.29
CA VAL A 20 -4.16 5.15 0.53
C VAL A 20 -4.26 3.97 1.49
N GLU A 21 -3.13 3.61 2.10
CA GLU A 21 -3.05 2.56 3.13
C GLU A 21 -3.45 1.18 2.57
N GLU A 22 -4.29 0.42 3.27
CA GLU A 22 -4.62 -0.96 2.93
C GLU A 22 -5.26 -1.09 1.54
N VAL A 23 -6.12 -0.14 1.17
CA VAL A 23 -6.77 -0.13 -0.16
C VAL A 23 -5.76 0.05 -1.28
N ALA A 24 -4.64 0.73 -1.00
CA ALA A 24 -3.54 0.96 -1.92
C ALA A 24 -2.34 0.03 -1.68
N GLU A 25 -2.58 -1.16 -1.14
CA GLU A 25 -1.55 -2.20 -1.02
C GLU A 25 -0.47 -1.90 0.03
N VAL A 26 -0.83 -1.10 1.04
CA VAL A 26 0.04 -0.71 2.16
C VAL A 26 -0.58 -1.17 3.48
N LEU A 27 -0.49 -2.48 3.73
CA LEU A 27 -0.95 -3.15 4.94
C LEU A 27 0.24 -3.73 5.72
N ASN A 28 0.43 -3.27 6.95
CA ASN A 28 1.55 -3.63 7.80
C ASN A 28 1.15 -4.63 8.90
N PRO A 29 1.89 -5.74 9.11
CA PRO A 29 1.58 -6.73 10.15
C PRO A 29 2.16 -6.41 11.54
N MET A 30 3.00 -5.38 11.66
CA MET A 30 3.77 -5.06 12.87
C MET A 30 3.13 -3.98 13.73
N GLY A 31 1.88 -3.60 13.46
CA GLY A 31 1.17 -2.55 14.21
C GLY A 31 1.51 -1.13 13.75
N GLU A 32 2.11 -0.97 12.56
CA GLU A 32 2.51 0.34 12.02
C GLU A 32 1.43 0.97 11.12
N GLY A 33 0.15 0.61 11.28
CA GLY A 33 -0.95 1.04 10.40
C GLY A 33 -1.03 2.56 10.20
N ILE A 34 -0.98 3.34 11.29
CA ILE A 34 -1.00 4.81 11.23
C ILE A 34 0.21 5.34 10.44
N SER A 35 1.41 4.84 10.72
CA SER A 35 2.63 5.23 10.01
C SER A 35 2.55 4.84 8.53
N ALA A 36 1.96 3.68 8.24
CA ALA A 36 1.76 3.17 6.91
C ALA A 36 0.81 4.06 6.10
N GLY A 37 -0.31 4.45 6.70
CA GLY A 37 -1.27 5.41 6.15
C GLY A 37 -0.67 6.79 5.94
N MET A 38 0.09 7.32 6.91
CA MET A 38 0.79 8.61 6.76
C MET A 38 1.82 8.57 5.63
N GLY A 39 2.65 7.53 5.54
CA GLY A 39 3.65 7.39 4.48
C GLY A 39 3.00 7.28 3.11
N SER A 40 1.94 6.47 3.01
CA SER A 40 1.13 6.36 1.80
C SER A 40 0.49 7.69 1.39
N GLY A 41 -0.09 8.43 2.33
CA GLY A 41 -0.70 9.74 2.09
C GLY A 41 0.32 10.80 1.67
N TYR A 42 1.50 10.79 2.28
CA TYR A 42 2.62 11.63 1.88
C TYR A 42 3.03 11.36 0.43
N CYS A 43 3.22 10.09 0.06
CA CYS A 43 3.56 9.72 -1.32
C CYS A 43 2.48 10.15 -2.32
N ALA A 44 1.20 9.98 -1.98
CA ALA A 44 0.08 10.41 -2.82
C ALA A 44 0.07 11.94 -3.01
N ALA A 45 0.24 12.70 -1.92
CA ALA A 45 0.29 14.16 -1.98
C ALA A 45 1.48 14.67 -2.80
N SER A 46 2.67 14.09 -2.62
CA SER A 46 3.86 14.44 -3.42
C SER A 46 3.64 14.18 -4.91
N ALA A 47 3.05 13.03 -5.28
CA ALA A 47 2.73 12.74 -6.67
C ALA A 47 1.72 13.73 -7.27
N VAL A 48 0.73 14.16 -6.49
CA VAL A 48 -0.23 15.21 -6.90
C VAL A 48 0.48 16.54 -7.11
N MET A 49 1.42 16.91 -6.24
CA MET A 49 2.18 18.16 -6.38
C MET A 49 3.04 18.19 -7.65
N GLU A 50 3.61 17.05 -8.04
CA GLU A 50 4.49 16.94 -9.22
C GLU A 50 3.73 16.81 -10.54
N HIS A 51 2.53 16.22 -10.52
CA HIS A 51 1.82 15.82 -11.75
C HIS A 51 0.33 16.21 -11.76
N PHE A 52 -0.05 17.25 -11.02
CA PHE A 52 -1.45 17.66 -10.74
C PHE A 52 -2.45 17.53 -11.90
N ASP A 53 -2.06 17.95 -13.10
CA ASP A 53 -2.95 17.98 -14.27
C ASP A 53 -3.19 16.61 -14.92
N ASN A 54 -2.33 15.62 -14.64
CA ASN A 54 -2.37 14.30 -15.25
C ASN A 54 -2.60 13.20 -14.19
N PRO A 55 -3.87 12.81 -13.94
CA PRO A 55 -4.21 11.84 -12.90
C PRO A 55 -3.57 10.46 -13.10
N GLU A 56 -3.34 10.03 -14.34
CA GLU A 56 -2.68 8.75 -14.61
C GLU A 56 -1.20 8.80 -14.23
N THR A 57 -0.51 9.90 -14.52
CA THR A 57 0.88 10.11 -14.09
C THR A 57 0.98 10.25 -12.58
N VAL A 58 0.05 10.96 -11.93
CA VAL A 58 -0.03 11.01 -10.46
C VAL A 58 -0.13 9.62 -9.87
N ARG A 59 -1.04 8.79 -10.38
CA ARG A 59 -1.26 7.43 -9.87
C ARG A 59 -0.03 6.55 -10.05
N GLU A 60 0.64 6.64 -11.19
CA GLU A 60 1.85 5.85 -11.45
C GLU A 60 3.02 6.32 -10.57
N ALA A 61 3.23 7.63 -10.42
CA ALA A 61 4.26 8.18 -9.52
C ALA A 61 4.01 7.82 -8.05
N TYR A 62 2.76 7.86 -7.61
CA TYR A 62 2.35 7.40 -6.28
C TYR A 62 2.61 5.89 -6.09
N ARG A 63 2.23 5.07 -7.07
CA ARG A 63 2.50 3.62 -7.04
C ARG A 63 4.00 3.31 -6.97
N GLN A 64 4.82 4.02 -7.73
CA GLN A 64 6.27 3.82 -7.73
C GLN A 64 6.91 4.25 -6.40
N SER A 65 6.52 5.41 -5.87
CA SER A 65 7.09 5.94 -4.62
C SER A 65 6.77 5.06 -3.39
N THR A 66 5.67 4.31 -3.41
CA THR A 66 5.33 3.34 -2.34
C THR A 66 6.03 1.97 -2.48
N GLY A 67 6.79 1.73 -3.56
CA GLY A 67 7.40 0.42 -3.84
C GLY A 67 8.34 -0.12 -2.76
N ASN A 68 9.15 0.76 -2.15
CA ASN A 68 10.04 0.37 -1.04
C ASN A 68 9.26 -0.03 0.21
N GLN A 69 8.22 0.76 0.55
CA GLN A 69 7.36 0.51 1.70
C GLN A 69 6.58 -0.80 1.53
N LYS A 70 6.05 -1.05 0.33
CA LYS A 70 5.40 -2.33 -0.02
C LYS A 70 6.37 -3.51 0.12
N SER A 71 7.59 -3.38 -0.41
CA SER A 71 8.61 -4.43 -0.30
C SER A 71 8.99 -4.72 1.15
N TYR A 72 9.05 -3.69 1.99
CA TYR A 72 9.27 -3.83 3.43
C TYR A 72 8.16 -4.63 4.11
N MET A 73 6.90 -4.27 3.85
CA MET A 73 5.74 -4.94 4.42
C MET A 73 5.61 -6.39 3.95
N GLN A 74 5.94 -6.69 2.70
CA GLN A 74 5.98 -8.07 2.18
C GLN A 74 6.95 -8.95 2.97
N ARG A 75 8.13 -8.44 3.33
CA ARG A 75 9.10 -9.18 4.16
C ARG A 75 8.58 -9.39 5.58
N GLN A 76 7.95 -8.37 6.16
CA GLN A 76 7.33 -8.49 7.48
C GLN A 76 6.22 -9.54 7.49
N TRP A 77 5.40 -9.59 6.42
CA TRP A 77 4.35 -10.61 6.26
C TRP A 77 4.92 -12.02 6.14
N SER A 78 5.97 -12.20 5.32
CA SER A 78 6.65 -13.51 5.20
C SER A 78 7.24 -13.97 6.52
N LEU A 79 7.84 -13.05 7.31
CA LEU A 79 8.35 -13.35 8.64
C LEU A 79 7.26 -13.85 9.58
N VAL A 80 6.16 -13.10 9.74
CA VAL A 80 5.08 -13.51 10.66
C VAL A 80 4.38 -14.78 10.18
N GLY A 81 4.30 -15.00 8.86
CA GLY A 81 3.76 -16.23 8.29
C GLY A 81 4.62 -17.46 8.54
N GLY A 82 5.95 -17.29 8.62
CA GLY A 82 6.87 -18.34 9.04
C GLY A 82 6.82 -18.65 10.55
N MET A 83 6.41 -17.68 11.38
CA MET A 83 6.45 -17.79 12.85
C MET A 83 5.14 -18.27 13.48
N ALA A 84 3.98 -17.89 12.92
CA ALA A 84 2.68 -18.15 13.51
C ALA A 84 1.74 -18.85 12.53
N GLY A 85 1.14 -19.97 12.97
CA GLY A 85 0.19 -20.73 12.16
C GLY A 85 -1.01 -19.91 11.67
N THR A 86 -1.44 -18.90 12.44
CA THR A 86 -2.48 -17.94 12.07
C THR A 86 -2.20 -17.21 10.75
N PHE A 87 -0.93 -16.98 10.44
CA PHE A 87 -0.49 -16.24 9.26
C PHE A 87 0.22 -17.14 8.24
N ARG A 88 0.05 -18.46 8.29
CA ARG A 88 0.81 -19.39 7.45
C ARG A 88 0.69 -19.12 5.94
N GLU A 89 -0.46 -18.60 5.51
CA GLU A 89 -0.71 -18.21 4.12
C GLU A 89 0.06 -16.95 3.68
N MET A 90 0.70 -16.26 4.62
CA MET A 90 1.47 -15.03 4.41
C MET A 90 2.98 -15.30 4.20
N ALA A 91 3.43 -16.55 4.40
CA ALA A 91 4.83 -16.99 4.34
C ALA A 91 5.41 -16.99 2.91
#